data_AF-A0A919FRB6-F1
#
_entry.id   AF-A0A919FRB6-F1
#
_cell.length_a   1.000
_cell.length_b   1.000
_cell.length_c   1.000
_cell.angle_alpha   90.00
_cell.angle_beta   90.00
_cell.angle_gamma   90.00
#
_symmetry.space_group_name_H-M   'P 1'
#
loop_
_entity.id
_entity.type
_entity.pdbx_description
1 polymer ?
#
loop_
_entity_poly.entity_id
_entity_poly.type
_entity_poly.pdbx_seq_one_letter_code
_entity_poly.pdbx_strand_id
1 'polypeptide(L)'
;MTEQLLPVRPDPEAGEDLYSLAERTAAMNGMHLAALGLTPRTLVRRSANPAVVDRLCFALGLSASTAKAMTVDVYPRSVAGRPGHSQSRSWRLPGVQWTCPRCTSRTGIYLRDWQLALHPLCVECPSLLERPDDPWSDAEQPDRRAVATQRRLAGTLAKARTSPLDAKQLRRLYTLITLIAFTADDEWPLLLGWEAEVREALTDRHRDWTKRPAAQPSHAAVLVLECSRALGDRQSRRRLVQEGWERLSDDPVLARYGQRGDWNSLLPDINADAPSSGIPVWDVDAWRRYRALAHDLVDLQEGTGLRADHVPAWDLRPGEIFAPPEDDLAQRVEVAVTTHMLVAGPVHNKDTERRSRIALGVTGSGWTTRRLAYGRGIASTAANEIRQLAQALVEDGLVDYAERRRHLGEAPGLTRHLQGLFQSWNPYAPVPMEAVETWLWVAMTRSPPAEGFLLDSALELDRRLDPEQRMVLHQAVVEYLADVAEPDLLVAEREHDDVVVADVWEVGA
;
A
#
# COMPACT_ATOMS: atom_id res chain seq x y z
N MET A 1 -32.46 -36.16 35.46
CA MET A 1 -31.64 -37.37 35.64
C MET A 1 -31.04 -37.30 37.02
N THR A 2 -31.29 -38.31 37.82
CA THR A 2 -30.66 -38.53 39.12
C THR A 2 -29.14 -38.43 38.98
N GLU A 3 -28.52 -37.78 39.96
CA GLU A 3 -27.08 -37.54 40.11
C GLU A 3 -26.30 -38.87 40.27
N GLN A 4 -26.22 -39.67 39.22
CA GLN A 4 -25.49 -40.94 39.23
C GLN A 4 -24.48 -40.98 38.09
N LEU A 5 -23.25 -41.37 38.43
CA LEU A 5 -22.17 -41.62 37.47
C LEU A 5 -22.58 -42.70 36.47
N LEU A 6 -22.14 -42.58 35.22
CA LEU A 6 -22.38 -43.59 34.21
C LEU A 6 -21.55 -44.86 34.50
N PRO A 7 -22.09 -46.06 34.20
CA PRO A 7 -21.41 -47.31 34.46
C PRO A 7 -20.16 -47.50 33.58
N VAL A 8 -20.22 -47.12 32.30
CA VAL A 8 -19.04 -47.10 31.43
C VAL A 8 -18.56 -45.66 31.22
N ARG A 9 -17.31 -45.40 31.56
CA ARG A 9 -16.67 -44.09 31.46
C ARG A 9 -15.34 -44.26 30.73
N PRO A 10 -15.33 -44.13 29.39
CA PRO A 10 -14.09 -44.24 28.64
C PRO A 10 -13.14 -43.10 29.04
N ASP A 11 -11.84 -43.41 29.11
CA ASP A 11 -10.83 -42.39 29.36
C ASP A 11 -10.73 -41.43 28.16
N PRO A 12 -10.56 -40.12 28.40
CA PRO A 12 -10.33 -39.15 27.34
C PRO A 12 -9.03 -39.43 26.60
N GLU A 13 -9.09 -39.41 25.27
CA GLU A 13 -7.90 -39.54 24.43
C GLU A 13 -7.19 -38.19 24.24
N ALA A 14 -5.88 -38.24 23.94
CA ALA A 14 -5.07 -37.02 23.83
C ALA A 14 -5.61 -36.10 22.72
N GLY A 15 -6.12 -34.93 23.12
CA GLY A 15 -6.67 -33.94 22.18
C GLY A 15 -8.07 -34.25 21.66
N GLU A 16 -8.73 -35.29 22.19
CA GLU A 16 -10.12 -35.63 21.91
C GLU A 16 -11.04 -34.44 22.23
N ASP A 17 -12.05 -34.25 21.38
CA ASP A 17 -13.10 -33.26 21.62
C ASP A 17 -14.10 -33.75 22.67
N LEU A 18 -14.63 -32.83 23.50
CA LEU A 18 -15.59 -33.18 24.54
C LEU A 18 -16.85 -33.89 23.98
N TYR A 19 -17.30 -33.49 22.79
CA TYR A 19 -18.46 -34.13 22.16
C TYR A 19 -18.11 -35.52 21.60
N SER A 20 -16.87 -35.74 21.13
CA SER A 20 -16.38 -37.06 20.70
C SER A 20 -16.44 -38.05 21.88
N LEU A 21 -15.97 -37.62 23.05
CA LEU A 21 -16.03 -38.43 24.26
C LEU A 21 -17.47 -38.73 24.67
N ALA A 22 -18.36 -37.74 24.54
CA ALA A 22 -19.77 -37.91 24.87
C ALA A 22 -20.48 -38.89 23.90
N GLU A 23 -20.16 -38.86 22.61
CA GLU A 23 -20.64 -39.83 21.61
C GLU A 23 -20.16 -41.25 21.91
N ARG A 24 -18.87 -41.42 22.15
CA ARG A 24 -18.30 -42.70 22.60
C ARG A 24 -18.97 -43.21 23.87
N THR A 25 -19.14 -42.34 24.86
CA THR A 25 -19.79 -42.70 26.14
C THR A 25 -21.23 -43.13 25.92
N ALA A 26 -22.01 -42.36 25.14
CA ALA A 26 -23.39 -42.69 24.85
C ALA A 26 -23.49 -44.06 24.15
N ALA A 27 -22.65 -44.31 23.15
CA ALA A 27 -22.60 -45.58 22.44
C ALA A 27 -22.23 -46.76 23.38
N MET A 28 -21.21 -46.60 24.21
CA MET A 28 -20.75 -47.66 25.13
C MET A 28 -21.74 -47.96 26.27
N ASN A 29 -22.60 -47.01 26.63
CA ASN A 29 -23.67 -47.21 27.61
C ASN A 29 -25.03 -47.55 26.96
N GLY A 30 -25.11 -47.69 25.64
CA GLY A 30 -26.35 -47.96 24.91
C GLY A 30 -27.40 -46.85 25.05
N MET A 31 -26.97 -45.61 25.22
CA MET A 31 -27.84 -44.46 25.47
C MET A 31 -27.94 -43.55 24.25
N HIS A 32 -29.08 -42.88 24.10
CA HIS A 32 -29.23 -41.81 23.13
C HIS A 32 -28.51 -40.53 23.62
N LEU A 33 -27.83 -39.81 22.72
CA LEU A 33 -27.09 -38.57 23.01
C LEU A 33 -27.90 -37.50 23.74
N ALA A 34 -29.21 -37.43 23.47
CA ALA A 34 -30.13 -36.51 24.15
C ALA A 34 -30.17 -36.72 25.68
N ALA A 35 -29.89 -37.92 26.18
CA ALA A 35 -29.78 -38.19 27.62
C ALA A 35 -28.63 -37.38 28.25
N LEU A 36 -27.53 -37.19 27.52
CA LEU A 36 -26.40 -36.35 27.94
C LEU A 36 -26.65 -34.85 27.71
N GLY A 37 -27.86 -34.46 27.31
CA GLY A 37 -28.19 -33.08 26.96
C GLY A 37 -27.66 -32.65 25.59
N LEU A 38 -27.23 -33.60 24.75
CA LEU A 38 -26.72 -33.36 23.41
C LEU A 38 -27.83 -33.53 22.37
N THR A 39 -28.13 -32.44 21.68
CA THR A 39 -28.95 -32.37 20.47
C THR A 39 -28.06 -32.21 19.24
N PRO A 40 -28.56 -32.52 18.02
CA PRO A 40 -27.85 -32.19 16.78
C PRO A 40 -27.44 -30.71 16.71
N ARG A 41 -28.28 -29.81 17.25
CA ARG A 41 -27.96 -28.37 17.34
C ARG A 41 -26.86 -28.03 18.34
N THR A 42 -26.58 -28.85 19.35
CA THR A 42 -25.49 -28.61 20.32
C THR A 42 -24.17 -29.24 19.88
N LEU A 43 -24.19 -30.31 19.08
CA LEU A 43 -23.01 -30.89 18.43
C LEU A 43 -22.40 -29.92 17.40
N VAL A 44 -23.25 -29.09 16.80
CA VAL A 44 -22.94 -28.14 15.71
C VAL A 44 -22.65 -26.72 16.27
N ARG A 45 -22.53 -26.50 17.59
CA ARG A 45 -22.58 -25.14 18.19
C ARG A 45 -21.25 -24.42 18.41
N ARG A 46 -21.37 -23.08 18.37
CA ARG A 46 -20.36 -21.99 18.39
C ARG A 46 -19.49 -21.89 19.66
N SER A 47 -19.83 -22.61 20.72
CA SER A 47 -19.15 -22.68 22.02
C SER A 47 -19.80 -23.75 22.90
N ALA A 48 -19.05 -24.33 23.85
CA ALA A 48 -19.60 -25.32 24.77
C ALA A 48 -20.68 -24.69 25.68
N ASN A 49 -21.85 -25.34 25.79
CA ASN A 49 -22.91 -24.89 26.70
C ASN A 49 -22.50 -25.26 28.14
N PRO A 50 -22.34 -24.30 29.08
CA PRO A 50 -21.90 -24.59 30.44
C PRO A 50 -22.72 -25.68 31.13
N ALA A 51 -24.06 -25.66 30.97
CA ALA A 51 -24.93 -26.67 31.57
C ALA A 51 -24.72 -28.08 30.99
N VAL A 52 -24.30 -28.18 29.72
CA VAL A 52 -23.95 -29.45 29.09
C VAL A 52 -22.58 -29.92 29.58
N VAL A 53 -21.62 -29.00 29.69
CA VAL A 53 -20.28 -29.30 30.23
C VAL A 53 -20.40 -29.80 31.66
N ASP A 54 -21.14 -29.12 32.53
CA ASP A 54 -21.34 -29.51 33.93
C ASP A 54 -21.99 -30.89 34.03
N ARG A 55 -22.99 -31.16 33.17
CA ARG A 55 -23.64 -32.47 33.10
C ARG A 55 -22.68 -33.57 32.65
N LEU A 56 -21.86 -33.32 31.64
CA LEU A 56 -20.85 -34.28 31.16
C LEU A 56 -19.76 -34.50 32.20
N CYS A 57 -19.26 -33.44 32.84
CA CYS A 57 -18.33 -33.52 33.97
C CYS A 57 -18.86 -34.43 35.06
N PHE A 58 -20.10 -34.19 35.47
CA PHE A 58 -20.75 -34.99 36.49
C PHE A 58 -20.93 -36.45 36.05
N ALA A 59 -21.50 -36.69 34.87
CA ALA A 59 -21.82 -38.03 34.37
C ALA A 59 -20.57 -38.90 34.14
N LEU A 60 -19.47 -38.27 33.72
CA LEU A 60 -18.20 -38.93 33.40
C LEU A 60 -17.20 -38.91 34.55
N GLY A 61 -17.46 -38.15 35.62
CA GLY A 61 -16.49 -37.90 36.68
C GLY A 61 -15.26 -37.09 36.22
N LEU A 62 -15.41 -36.25 35.19
CA LEU A 62 -14.32 -35.39 34.71
C LEU A 62 -14.21 -34.14 35.59
N SER A 63 -12.98 -33.70 35.83
CA SER A 63 -12.76 -32.38 36.39
C SER A 63 -13.16 -31.29 35.39
N ALA A 64 -13.59 -30.13 35.91
CA ALA A 64 -13.90 -28.97 35.07
C ALA A 64 -12.70 -28.53 34.21
N SER A 65 -11.47 -28.70 34.72
CA SER A 65 -10.23 -28.40 33.97
C SER A 65 -10.04 -29.36 32.79
N THR A 66 -10.31 -30.65 32.97
CA THR A 66 -10.22 -31.66 31.91
C THR A 66 -11.27 -31.40 30.84
N ALA A 67 -12.53 -31.20 31.23
CA ALA A 67 -13.58 -30.90 30.27
C ALA A 67 -13.31 -29.60 29.50
N LYS A 68 -12.82 -28.55 30.16
CA LYS A 68 -12.39 -27.31 29.47
C LYS A 68 -11.23 -27.56 28.51
N ALA A 69 -10.25 -28.41 28.88
CA ALA A 69 -9.14 -28.73 27.99
C ALA A 69 -9.59 -29.47 26.72
N MET A 70 -10.71 -30.19 26.78
CA MET A 70 -11.33 -30.88 25.65
C MET A 70 -12.21 -29.99 24.75
N THR A 71 -12.37 -28.70 25.08
CA THR A 71 -13.13 -27.76 24.25
C THR A 71 -12.25 -26.66 23.67
N VAL A 72 -12.73 -26.00 22.61
CA VAL A 72 -12.08 -24.81 22.02
C VAL A 72 -12.01 -23.60 22.97
N ASP A 73 -12.57 -23.68 24.18
CA ASP A 73 -12.47 -22.64 25.21
C ASP A 73 -11.14 -22.71 25.99
N VAL A 74 -10.30 -23.72 25.72
CA VAL A 74 -8.88 -23.74 26.14
C VAL A 74 -8.04 -22.66 25.45
N TYR A 75 -8.50 -22.13 24.31
CA TYR A 75 -7.81 -21.11 23.55
C TYR A 75 -8.18 -19.68 23.99
N PRO A 76 -7.26 -18.72 23.89
CA PRO A 76 -7.59 -17.33 24.14
C PRO A 76 -8.61 -16.81 23.13
N ARG A 77 -9.36 -15.77 23.53
CA ARG A 77 -10.38 -15.11 22.68
C ARG A 77 -9.81 -14.59 21.35
N SER A 78 -8.51 -14.36 21.28
CA SER A 78 -7.82 -13.95 20.05
C SER A 78 -7.73 -15.04 18.98
N VAL A 79 -7.90 -16.30 19.37
CA VAL A 79 -7.86 -17.46 18.48
C VAL A 79 -9.27 -18.01 18.29
N ALA A 80 -9.98 -18.24 19.39
CA ALA A 80 -11.29 -18.87 19.39
C ALA A 80 -12.46 -17.86 19.20
N GLY A 81 -12.23 -16.56 19.35
CA GLY A 81 -13.31 -15.57 19.44
C GLY A 81 -14.05 -15.61 20.78
N ARG A 82 -15.06 -14.74 20.94
CA ARG A 82 -15.92 -14.75 22.15
C ARG A 82 -17.00 -15.85 22.04
N PRO A 83 -17.24 -16.63 23.11
CA PRO A 83 -18.39 -17.53 23.18
C PRO A 83 -19.72 -16.81 22.89
N GLY A 84 -20.66 -17.46 22.21
CA GLY A 84 -22.01 -16.94 21.96
C GLY A 84 -22.12 -15.81 20.92
N HIS A 85 -21.03 -15.20 20.46
CA HIS A 85 -21.06 -14.14 19.46
C HIS A 85 -20.51 -14.62 18.11
N SER A 86 -21.15 -14.23 17.01
CA SER A 86 -20.55 -14.32 15.67
C SER A 86 -19.53 -13.18 15.52
N GLN A 87 -18.37 -13.31 16.16
CA GLN A 87 -17.31 -12.33 15.91
C GLN A 87 -16.69 -12.62 14.54
N SER A 88 -16.58 -11.59 13.71
CA SER A 88 -15.51 -11.52 12.71
C SER A 88 -14.17 -11.69 13.46
N ARG A 89 -13.19 -12.39 12.88
CA ARG A 89 -11.85 -12.66 13.47
C ARG A 89 -11.74 -13.89 14.40
N SER A 90 -12.37 -15.01 14.04
CA SER A 90 -12.20 -16.27 14.76
C SER A 90 -11.79 -17.40 13.82
N TRP A 91 -10.95 -18.30 14.31
CA TRP A 91 -10.61 -19.55 13.62
C TRP A 91 -11.68 -20.63 13.76
N ARG A 92 -12.69 -20.44 14.60
CA ARG A 92 -13.73 -21.44 14.84
C ARG A 92 -14.52 -21.71 13.56
N LEU A 93 -14.86 -22.98 13.37
CA LEU A 93 -15.75 -23.47 12.33
C LEU A 93 -17.14 -23.70 12.92
N PRO A 94 -18.03 -22.69 12.94
CA PRO A 94 -19.31 -22.82 13.60
C PRO A 94 -20.24 -23.74 12.80
N GLY A 95 -20.54 -24.89 13.37
CA GLY A 95 -21.49 -25.84 12.80
C GLY A 95 -20.98 -26.67 11.66
N VAL A 96 -19.67 -26.89 11.65
CA VAL A 96 -19.00 -27.80 10.72
C VAL A 96 -18.17 -28.76 11.57
N GLN A 97 -18.27 -30.05 11.26
CA GLN A 97 -17.46 -31.08 11.90
C GLN A 97 -16.48 -31.61 10.88
N TRP A 98 -15.20 -31.32 11.08
CA TRP A 98 -14.14 -31.94 10.31
C TRP A 98 -13.77 -33.29 10.92
N THR A 99 -13.60 -34.29 10.08
CA THR A 99 -13.20 -35.64 10.47
C THR A 99 -12.04 -36.10 9.61
N CYS A 100 -11.29 -37.07 10.10
CA CYS A 100 -10.20 -37.66 9.32
C CYS A 100 -10.69 -38.96 8.69
N PRO A 101 -10.65 -39.11 7.35
CA PRO A 101 -11.14 -40.30 6.66
C PRO A 101 -10.43 -41.60 7.08
N ARG A 102 -9.22 -41.50 7.64
CA ARG A 102 -8.42 -42.65 8.09
C ARG A 102 -8.41 -42.84 9.60
N CYS A 103 -8.20 -41.77 10.37
CA CYS A 103 -8.09 -41.88 11.82
C CYS A 103 -9.47 -42.04 12.46
N THR A 104 -10.45 -41.23 12.06
CA THR A 104 -11.81 -41.27 12.64
C THR A 104 -12.53 -42.54 12.25
N SER A 105 -12.38 -43.03 11.02
CA SER A 105 -12.94 -44.32 10.61
C SER A 105 -12.39 -45.50 11.42
N ARG A 106 -11.14 -45.43 11.88
CA ARG A 106 -10.51 -46.47 12.71
C ARG A 106 -10.85 -46.36 14.20
N THR A 107 -10.89 -45.14 14.75
CA THR A 107 -11.00 -44.94 16.21
C THR A 107 -12.37 -44.46 16.68
N GLY A 108 -13.20 -43.95 15.77
CA GLY A 108 -14.43 -43.22 16.11
C GLY A 108 -14.18 -41.87 16.79
N ILE A 109 -12.92 -41.42 16.89
CA ILE A 109 -12.55 -40.19 17.61
C ILE A 109 -12.35 -39.06 16.61
N TYR A 110 -12.78 -37.87 17.01
CA TYR A 110 -12.40 -36.62 16.37
C TYR A 110 -11.78 -35.64 17.37
N LEU A 111 -10.86 -34.82 16.87
CA LEU A 111 -10.02 -33.98 17.72
C LEU A 111 -10.59 -32.57 17.87
N ARG A 112 -10.43 -32.00 19.07
CA ARG A 112 -10.84 -30.61 19.39
C ARG A 112 -10.28 -29.61 18.39
N ASP A 113 -9.02 -29.77 17.98
CA ASP A 113 -8.32 -28.80 17.13
C ASP A 113 -8.84 -28.79 15.69
N TRP A 114 -9.57 -29.83 15.27
CA TRP A 114 -10.25 -29.88 13.97
C TRP A 114 -11.48 -28.96 13.90
N GLN A 115 -11.93 -28.39 15.03
CA GLN A 115 -12.95 -27.34 15.05
C GLN A 115 -12.39 -25.95 14.71
N LEU A 116 -11.09 -25.85 14.42
CA LEU A 116 -10.44 -24.62 13.99
C LEU A 116 -9.98 -24.77 12.54
N ALA A 117 -10.19 -23.73 11.73
CA ALA A 117 -9.69 -23.61 10.37
C ALA A 117 -8.16 -23.45 10.28
N LEU A 118 -7.43 -23.90 11.29
CA LEU A 118 -5.96 -24.00 11.36
C LEU A 118 -5.48 -25.44 11.13
N HIS A 119 -6.41 -26.39 11.01
CA HIS A 119 -6.11 -27.81 10.99
C HIS A 119 -6.66 -28.57 9.77
N PRO A 120 -6.46 -28.08 8.52
CA PRO A 120 -7.01 -28.72 7.33
C PRO A 120 -6.49 -30.15 7.09
N LEU A 121 -5.29 -30.50 7.58
CA LEU A 121 -4.74 -31.85 7.46
C LEU A 121 -4.64 -32.55 8.83
N CYS A 122 -4.88 -33.85 8.89
CA CYS A 122 -4.59 -34.66 10.07
C CYS A 122 -3.08 -34.66 10.37
N VAL A 123 -2.65 -34.47 11.62
CA VAL A 123 -1.21 -34.49 11.97
C VAL A 123 -0.65 -35.91 12.04
N GLU A 124 -1.50 -36.89 12.34
CA GLU A 124 -1.12 -38.30 12.52
C GLU A 124 -0.95 -39.05 11.19
N CYS A 125 -1.95 -39.01 10.30
CA CYS A 125 -1.96 -39.75 9.03
C CYS A 125 -1.86 -38.89 7.76
N PRO A 126 -1.34 -37.65 7.90
CA PRO A 126 -1.41 -36.55 6.93
C PRO A 126 -2.57 -36.42 5.94
N SER A 127 -3.74 -37.01 6.20
CA SER A 127 -4.86 -36.92 5.25
C SER A 127 -5.52 -35.54 5.33
N LEU A 128 -5.97 -35.01 4.18
CA LEU A 128 -6.91 -33.89 4.15
C LEU A 128 -8.15 -34.28 4.97
N LEU A 129 -8.55 -33.42 5.91
CA LEU A 129 -9.78 -33.64 6.66
C LEU A 129 -10.97 -33.48 5.72
N GLU A 130 -12.09 -34.08 6.10
CA GLU A 130 -13.31 -34.02 5.32
C GLU A 130 -14.49 -33.62 6.18
N ARG A 131 -15.53 -33.15 5.51
CA ARG A 131 -16.85 -32.97 6.09
C ARG A 131 -17.67 -34.24 5.87
N PRO A 132 -18.18 -34.89 6.92
CA PRO A 132 -19.00 -36.09 6.76
C PRO A 132 -20.24 -35.89 5.89
N ASP A 133 -20.79 -34.66 5.87
CA ASP A 133 -21.96 -34.28 5.08
C ASP A 133 -21.63 -33.91 3.62
N ASP A 134 -20.36 -33.68 3.32
CA ASP A 134 -19.88 -33.26 2.00
C ASP A 134 -18.43 -33.75 1.81
N PRO A 135 -18.23 -35.07 1.64
CA PRO A 135 -16.90 -35.68 1.58
C PRO A 135 -16.22 -35.33 0.26
N TRP A 136 -14.92 -35.00 0.35
CA TRP A 136 -14.10 -34.68 -0.81
C TRP A 136 -13.49 -35.95 -1.39
N SER A 137 -14.06 -36.46 -2.49
CA SER A 137 -13.71 -37.75 -3.10
C SER A 137 -12.32 -37.80 -3.74
N ASP A 138 -11.79 -36.66 -4.18
CA ASP A 138 -10.59 -36.58 -5.03
C ASP A 138 -9.38 -36.02 -4.28
N ALA A 139 -9.25 -36.32 -3.00
CA ALA A 139 -8.16 -35.78 -2.19
C ALA A 139 -6.86 -36.57 -2.45
N GLU A 140 -6.00 -36.04 -3.31
CA GLU A 140 -4.63 -36.52 -3.45
C GLU A 140 -3.87 -36.43 -2.12
N GLN A 141 -2.83 -37.24 -1.95
CA GLN A 141 -2.05 -37.24 -0.71
C GLN A 141 -1.25 -35.93 -0.59
N PRO A 142 -1.31 -35.23 0.57
CA PRO A 142 -0.54 -34.01 0.76
C PRO A 142 0.96 -34.25 0.66
N ASP A 143 1.64 -33.33 -0.02
CA ASP A 143 3.09 -33.39 -0.16
C ASP A 143 3.83 -33.14 1.18
N ARG A 144 5.14 -33.38 1.20
CA ARG A 144 5.96 -33.22 2.41
C ARG A 144 5.93 -31.79 2.96
N ARG A 145 5.76 -30.78 2.11
CA ARG A 145 5.77 -29.36 2.49
C ARG A 145 4.46 -28.99 3.19
N ALA A 146 3.33 -29.43 2.67
CA ALA A 146 2.02 -29.27 3.29
C ALA A 146 1.99 -29.95 4.68
N VAL A 147 2.48 -31.18 4.77
CA VAL A 147 2.56 -31.93 6.04
C VAL A 147 3.46 -31.24 7.07
N ALA A 148 4.64 -30.77 6.68
CA ALA A 148 5.54 -30.05 7.58
C ALA A 148 4.91 -28.74 8.09
N THR A 149 4.18 -28.04 7.22
CA THR A 149 3.48 -26.80 7.56
C THR A 149 2.35 -27.06 8.56
N GLN A 150 1.53 -28.10 8.32
CA GLN A 150 0.47 -28.49 9.25
C GLN A 150 1.02 -28.83 10.63
N ARG A 151 2.12 -29.59 10.70
CA ARG A 151 2.75 -29.96 11.98
C ARG A 151 3.25 -28.74 12.74
N ARG A 152 3.84 -27.76 12.05
CA ARG A 152 4.26 -26.49 12.66
C ARG A 152 3.06 -25.71 13.19
N LEU A 153 1.98 -25.61 12.41
CA LEU A 153 0.74 -24.96 12.83
C LEU A 153 0.14 -25.62 14.08
N ALA A 154 0.05 -26.94 14.11
CA ALA A 154 -0.41 -27.68 15.28
C ALA A 154 0.46 -27.42 16.52
N GLY A 155 1.78 -27.35 16.36
CA GLY A 155 2.70 -26.97 17.43
C GLY A 155 2.47 -25.55 17.95
N THR A 156 2.34 -24.55 17.07
CA THR A 156 2.01 -23.17 17.46
C THR A 156 0.65 -23.08 18.14
N LEU A 157 -0.35 -23.82 17.64
CA LEU A 157 -1.68 -23.87 18.21
C LEU A 157 -1.65 -24.45 19.63
N ALA A 158 -0.95 -25.56 19.85
CA ALA A 158 -0.78 -26.14 21.18
C ALA A 158 -0.16 -25.13 22.18
N LYS A 159 0.88 -24.39 21.76
CA LYS A 159 1.51 -23.33 22.57
C LYS A 159 0.60 -22.13 22.83
N ALA A 160 -0.26 -21.77 21.88
CA ALA A 160 -1.17 -20.64 22.01
C ALA A 160 -2.19 -20.77 23.16
N ARG A 161 -2.37 -21.97 23.72
CA ARG A 161 -3.19 -22.21 24.93
C ARG A 161 -2.62 -21.52 26.17
N THR A 162 -1.29 -21.35 26.23
CA THR A 162 -0.59 -20.81 27.40
C THR A 162 0.28 -19.59 27.07
N SER A 163 0.65 -19.39 25.79
CA SER A 163 1.54 -18.32 25.34
C SER A 163 0.80 -17.22 24.56
N PRO A 164 0.76 -15.97 25.09
CA PRO A 164 0.22 -14.83 24.35
C PRO A 164 0.96 -14.52 23.04
N LEU A 165 2.26 -14.85 22.96
CA LEU A 165 3.08 -14.62 21.78
C LEU A 165 2.65 -15.53 20.61
N ASP A 166 2.44 -16.81 20.88
CA ASP A 166 1.95 -17.77 19.88
C ASP A 166 0.52 -17.43 19.45
N ALA A 167 -0.33 -16.99 20.39
CA ALA A 167 -1.66 -16.48 20.07
C ALA A 167 -1.63 -15.22 19.17
N LYS A 168 -0.64 -14.34 19.36
CA LYS A 168 -0.40 -13.17 18.48
C LYS A 168 0.07 -13.60 17.09
N GLN A 169 0.86 -14.67 16.98
CA GLN A 169 1.27 -15.22 15.68
C GLN A 169 0.05 -15.75 14.90
N LEU A 170 -0.85 -16.48 15.55
CA LEU A 170 -2.10 -16.93 14.91
C LEU A 170 -3.01 -15.76 14.51
N ARG A 171 -2.99 -14.65 15.25
CA ARG A 171 -3.70 -13.43 14.83
C ARG A 171 -3.07 -12.80 13.58
N ARG A 172 -1.74 -12.73 13.49
CA ARG A 172 -1.03 -12.26 12.29
C ARG A 172 -1.32 -13.16 11.07
N LEU A 173 -1.46 -14.46 11.30
CA LEU A 173 -1.86 -15.41 10.26
C LEU A 173 -3.26 -15.10 9.76
N TYR A 174 -4.19 -14.84 10.68
CA TYR A 174 -5.57 -14.50 10.34
C TYR A 174 -5.64 -13.23 9.49
N THR A 175 -4.89 -12.18 9.85
CA THR A 175 -4.87 -10.94 9.07
C THR A 175 -4.30 -11.16 7.68
N LEU A 176 -3.21 -11.93 7.55
CA LEU A 176 -2.63 -12.25 6.24
C LEU A 176 -3.63 -13.00 5.37
N ILE A 177 -4.21 -14.10 5.87
CA ILE A 177 -5.22 -14.87 5.12
C ILE A 177 -6.42 -14.00 4.77
N THR A 178 -6.82 -13.09 5.63
CA THR A 178 -7.93 -12.17 5.33
C THR A 178 -7.65 -11.35 4.07
N LEU A 179 -6.44 -10.79 3.94
CA LEU A 179 -6.04 -10.07 2.72
C LEU A 179 -6.04 -11.01 1.52
N ILE A 180 -5.37 -12.17 1.63
CA ILE A 180 -5.24 -13.09 0.50
C ILE A 180 -6.60 -13.64 0.06
N ALA A 181 -7.49 -13.99 0.99
CA ALA A 181 -8.83 -14.48 0.66
C ALA A 181 -9.69 -13.48 -0.10
N PHE A 182 -9.47 -12.17 0.10
CA PHE A 182 -10.17 -11.13 -0.64
C PHE A 182 -9.74 -11.03 -2.10
N THR A 183 -8.44 -11.17 -2.32
CA THR A 183 -7.80 -10.89 -3.60
C THR A 183 -7.41 -12.15 -4.35
N ALA A 184 -7.65 -13.34 -3.76
CA ALA A 184 -7.45 -14.63 -4.37
C ALA A 184 -8.26 -14.78 -5.66
N ASP A 185 -7.57 -15.30 -6.67
CA ASP A 185 -8.10 -15.68 -7.98
C ASP A 185 -7.46 -17.03 -8.37
N ASP A 186 -7.74 -17.48 -9.60
CA ASP A 186 -7.33 -18.81 -10.06
C ASP A 186 -5.80 -18.92 -10.20
N GLU A 187 -5.11 -17.80 -10.38
CA GLU A 187 -3.66 -17.72 -10.57
C GLU A 187 -2.91 -17.29 -9.29
N TRP A 188 -3.59 -16.60 -8.37
CA TRP A 188 -3.00 -15.96 -7.20
C TRP A 188 -3.69 -16.32 -5.87
N PRO A 189 -2.94 -16.58 -4.78
CA PRO A 189 -1.47 -16.57 -4.67
C PRO A 189 -0.82 -17.68 -5.49
N LEU A 190 0.47 -17.54 -5.82
CA LEU A 190 1.19 -18.62 -6.50
C LEU A 190 1.35 -19.82 -5.56
N LEU A 191 0.53 -20.85 -5.77
CA LEU A 191 0.61 -22.13 -5.10
C LEU A 191 1.55 -23.07 -5.87
N LEU A 192 2.18 -24.00 -5.15
CA LEU A 192 3.09 -24.98 -5.71
C LEU A 192 2.77 -26.36 -5.14
N GLY A 193 2.95 -27.39 -5.95
CA GLY A 193 2.73 -28.78 -5.53
C GLY A 193 1.26 -29.04 -5.21
N TRP A 194 1.04 -29.80 -4.13
CA TRP A 194 -0.28 -30.33 -3.79
C TRP A 194 -1.36 -29.24 -3.60
N GLU A 195 -1.03 -28.09 -3.02
CA GLU A 195 -2.03 -27.00 -2.88
C GLU A 195 -2.49 -26.40 -4.21
N ALA A 196 -1.65 -26.46 -5.27
CA ALA A 196 -2.05 -25.99 -6.59
C ALA A 196 -3.08 -26.92 -7.23
N GLU A 197 -2.87 -28.23 -7.12
CA GLU A 197 -3.80 -29.27 -7.59
C GLU A 197 -5.14 -29.19 -6.86
N VAL A 198 -5.10 -29.02 -5.53
CA VAL A 198 -6.31 -28.82 -4.72
C VAL A 198 -7.08 -27.57 -5.14
N ARG A 199 -6.38 -26.47 -5.49
CA ARG A 199 -7.03 -25.25 -5.97
C ARG A 199 -7.65 -25.42 -7.35
N GLU A 200 -6.98 -26.11 -8.29
CA GLU A 200 -7.52 -26.32 -9.63
C GLU A 200 -8.83 -27.12 -9.61
N ALA A 201 -8.96 -28.06 -8.66
CA ALA A 201 -10.19 -28.81 -8.43
C ALA A 201 -11.33 -27.98 -7.79
N LEU A 202 -11.08 -26.71 -7.41
CA LEU A 202 -12.02 -25.82 -6.74
C LEU A 202 -12.62 -24.79 -7.70
N THR A 203 -13.93 -24.84 -7.91
CA THR A 203 -14.65 -23.95 -8.85
C THR A 203 -15.11 -22.61 -8.27
N ASP A 204 -14.90 -22.36 -6.96
CA ASP A 204 -15.50 -21.22 -6.25
C ASP A 204 -14.47 -20.28 -5.58
N ARG A 205 -14.74 -18.98 -5.67
CA ARG A 205 -13.90 -17.90 -5.11
C ARG A 205 -13.96 -17.84 -3.58
N HIS A 206 -12.80 -17.76 -2.91
CA HIS A 206 -12.63 -17.79 -1.44
C HIS A 206 -13.05 -16.53 -0.66
N ARG A 207 -14.07 -15.79 -1.11
CA ARG A 207 -14.27 -14.36 -0.77
C ARG A 207 -14.89 -14.04 0.61
N ASP A 208 -15.31 -15.03 1.39
CA ASP A 208 -16.10 -14.81 2.62
C ASP A 208 -15.36 -15.12 3.94
N TRP A 209 -14.02 -15.30 3.90
CA TRP A 209 -13.17 -15.65 5.06
C TRP A 209 -13.36 -14.74 6.29
N THR A 210 -13.75 -13.50 6.06
CA THR A 210 -13.87 -12.45 7.09
C THR A 210 -15.15 -12.55 7.90
N LYS A 211 -16.20 -13.12 7.31
CA LYS A 211 -17.45 -13.45 7.99
C LYS A 211 -17.28 -14.74 8.77
N ARG A 212 -16.73 -15.78 8.12
CA ARG A 212 -16.42 -17.09 8.69
C ARG A 212 -15.26 -17.73 7.92
N PRO A 213 -14.36 -18.48 8.59
CA PRO A 213 -13.39 -19.31 7.89
C PRO A 213 -14.07 -20.30 6.95
N ALA A 214 -13.33 -20.78 5.95
CA ALA A 214 -13.86 -21.72 4.98
C ALA A 214 -14.33 -23.02 5.67
N ALA A 215 -15.57 -23.40 5.39
CA ALA A 215 -16.16 -24.63 5.93
C ALA A 215 -15.51 -25.88 5.33
N GLN A 216 -15.10 -25.83 4.07
CA GLN A 216 -14.43 -26.94 3.41
C GLN A 216 -12.93 -26.99 3.79
N PRO A 217 -12.41 -28.14 4.26
CA PRO A 217 -10.99 -28.31 4.58
C PRO A 217 -10.05 -27.99 3.41
N SER A 218 -10.43 -28.34 2.17
CA SER A 218 -9.64 -28.06 0.95
C SER A 218 -9.45 -26.55 0.74
N HIS A 219 -10.51 -25.76 0.87
CA HIS A 219 -10.46 -24.30 0.75
C HIS A 219 -9.58 -23.69 1.86
N ALA A 220 -9.68 -24.22 3.07
CA ALA A 220 -8.83 -23.78 4.18
C ALA A 220 -7.36 -24.15 3.93
N ALA A 221 -7.07 -25.35 3.39
CA ALA A 221 -5.72 -25.84 3.13
C ALA A 221 -4.91 -24.87 2.26
N VAL A 222 -5.49 -24.46 1.13
CA VAL A 222 -4.87 -23.53 0.16
C VAL A 222 -4.36 -22.27 0.84
N LEU A 223 -5.22 -21.59 1.60
CA LEU A 223 -4.87 -20.30 2.21
C LEU A 223 -4.03 -20.46 3.48
N VAL A 224 -4.39 -21.40 4.34
CA VAL A 224 -3.80 -21.55 5.67
C VAL A 224 -2.36 -22.03 5.57
N LEU A 225 -2.09 -23.02 4.72
CA LEU A 225 -0.75 -23.57 4.57
C LEU A 225 0.18 -22.56 3.90
N GLU A 226 -0.28 -21.88 2.84
CA GLU A 226 0.56 -20.90 2.14
C GLU A 226 0.86 -19.67 3.02
N CYS A 227 -0.16 -19.09 3.65
CA CYS A 227 0.05 -17.94 4.53
C CYS A 227 0.87 -18.30 5.78
N SER A 228 0.76 -19.53 6.28
CA SER A 228 1.56 -20.00 7.42
C SER A 228 3.04 -20.09 7.07
N ARG A 229 3.36 -20.62 5.88
CA ARG A 229 4.74 -20.63 5.37
C ARG A 229 5.27 -19.22 5.19
N ALA A 230 4.47 -18.35 4.59
CA ALA A 230 4.83 -16.96 4.40
C ALA A 230 5.15 -16.28 5.75
N LEU A 231 4.40 -16.53 6.82
CA LEU A 231 4.76 -16.00 8.14
C LEU A 231 6.13 -16.46 8.68
N GLY A 232 6.61 -17.63 8.25
CA GLY A 232 7.93 -18.14 8.59
C GLY A 232 9.06 -17.57 7.72
N ASP A 233 8.74 -17.00 6.55
CA ASP A 233 9.68 -16.40 5.62
C ASP A 233 9.33 -14.93 5.32
N ARG A 234 10.20 -14.03 5.76
CA ARG A 234 10.01 -12.58 5.62
C ARG A 234 9.81 -12.16 4.15
N GLN A 235 10.50 -12.80 3.20
CA GLN A 235 10.37 -12.44 1.79
C GLN A 235 9.02 -12.88 1.23
N SER A 236 8.62 -14.13 1.46
CA SER A 236 7.31 -14.65 1.04
C SER A 236 6.15 -13.87 1.66
N ARG A 237 6.22 -13.52 2.96
CA ARG A 237 5.21 -12.66 3.59
C ARG A 237 5.12 -11.29 2.94
N ARG A 238 6.26 -10.64 2.69
CA ARG A 238 6.28 -9.32 2.04
C ARG A 238 5.63 -9.37 0.67
N ARG A 239 5.99 -10.37 -0.15
CA ARG A 239 5.39 -10.58 -1.48
C ARG A 239 3.88 -10.73 -1.41
N LEU A 240 3.38 -11.64 -0.55
CA LEU A 240 1.94 -11.88 -0.43
C LEU A 240 1.18 -10.64 0.09
N VAL A 241 1.74 -9.90 1.04
CA VAL A 241 1.15 -8.64 1.52
C VAL A 241 1.11 -7.61 0.40
N GLN A 242 2.22 -7.45 -0.34
CA GLN A 242 2.34 -6.49 -1.43
C GLN A 242 1.34 -6.79 -2.56
N GLU A 243 1.42 -7.98 -3.16
CA GLU A 243 0.56 -8.38 -4.28
C GLU A 243 -0.93 -8.37 -3.87
N GLY A 244 -1.21 -8.70 -2.60
CA GLY A 244 -2.56 -8.64 -2.05
C GLY A 244 -3.10 -7.21 -1.94
N TRP A 245 -2.29 -6.24 -1.54
CA TRP A 245 -2.70 -4.84 -1.46
C TRP A 245 -2.79 -4.16 -2.83
N GLU A 246 -1.92 -4.53 -3.78
CA GLU A 246 -2.00 -4.10 -5.19
C GLU A 246 -3.34 -4.54 -5.79
N ARG A 247 -3.67 -5.84 -5.71
CA ARG A 247 -4.95 -6.38 -6.17
C ARG A 247 -6.17 -5.76 -5.49
N LEU A 248 -6.09 -5.47 -4.19
CA LEU A 248 -7.18 -4.82 -3.45
C LEU A 248 -7.43 -3.39 -3.95
N SER A 249 -6.37 -2.70 -4.36
CA SER A 249 -6.41 -1.31 -4.84
C SER A 249 -6.88 -1.22 -6.28
N ASP A 250 -6.48 -2.18 -7.12
CA ASP A 250 -6.79 -2.22 -8.55
C ASP A 250 -8.23 -2.65 -8.84
N ASP A 251 -8.88 -3.40 -7.94
CA ASP A 251 -10.29 -3.78 -8.07
C ASP A 251 -11.20 -2.70 -7.44
N PRO A 252 -12.01 -1.96 -8.22
CA PRO A 252 -12.86 -0.87 -7.71
C PRO A 252 -13.95 -1.34 -6.74
N VAL A 253 -14.36 -2.61 -6.80
CA VAL A 253 -15.33 -3.22 -5.88
C VAL A 253 -14.63 -3.54 -4.55
N LEU A 254 -13.42 -4.09 -4.60
CA LEU A 254 -12.64 -4.41 -3.41
C LEU A 254 -12.02 -3.17 -2.73
N ALA A 255 -11.66 -2.14 -3.48
CA ALA A 255 -11.11 -0.89 -2.96
C ALA A 255 -12.07 -0.20 -1.97
N ARG A 256 -13.39 -0.36 -2.16
CA ARG A 256 -14.42 0.12 -1.21
C ARG A 256 -14.32 -0.54 0.16
N TYR A 257 -13.79 -1.76 0.24
CA TYR A 257 -13.55 -2.45 1.51
C TYR A 257 -12.30 -1.91 2.21
N GLY A 258 -11.24 -1.58 1.46
CA GLY A 258 -10.03 -0.95 2.01
C GLY A 258 -10.27 0.45 2.60
N GLN A 259 -11.27 1.18 2.10
CA GLN A 259 -11.62 2.53 2.57
C GLN A 259 -12.51 2.56 3.82
N ARG A 260 -13.09 1.42 4.24
CA ARG A 260 -13.91 1.35 5.46
C ARG A 260 -13.00 1.19 6.68
N GLY A 261 -13.07 2.14 7.62
CA GLY A 261 -12.20 2.18 8.82
C GLY A 261 -12.16 0.90 9.66
N ASP A 262 -13.21 0.07 9.63
CA ASP A 262 -13.25 -1.22 10.35
C ASP A 262 -12.25 -2.27 9.79
N TRP A 263 -11.86 -2.16 8.52
CA TRP A 263 -11.01 -3.11 7.81
C TRP A 263 -9.51 -2.92 8.04
N ASN A 264 -9.07 -1.71 8.41
CA ASN A 264 -7.66 -1.44 8.73
C ASN A 264 -7.14 -2.30 9.89
N SER A 265 -8.05 -2.78 10.76
CA SER A 265 -7.72 -3.69 11.85
C SER A 265 -7.84 -5.18 11.50
N LEU A 266 -8.26 -5.51 10.28
CA LEU A 266 -8.47 -6.86 9.74
C LEU A 266 -7.40 -7.27 8.73
N LEU A 267 -6.77 -6.30 8.09
CA LEU A 267 -5.73 -6.50 7.09
C LEU A 267 -4.34 -6.39 7.74
N PRO A 268 -3.32 -7.04 7.17
CA PRO A 268 -1.96 -6.84 7.65
C PRO A 268 -1.57 -5.39 7.36
N ASP A 269 -0.86 -4.77 8.29
CA ASP A 269 -0.22 -3.49 8.01
C ASP A 269 0.75 -3.70 6.85
N ILE A 270 0.58 -2.87 5.82
CA ILE A 270 1.41 -2.86 4.63
C ILE A 270 2.89 -2.67 4.97
N ASN A 271 3.17 -2.09 6.15
CA ASN A 271 4.48 -1.79 6.69
C ASN A 271 4.94 -2.71 7.82
N ALA A 272 4.22 -3.79 8.18
CA ALA A 272 4.63 -4.71 9.26
C ALA A 272 6.03 -5.32 9.05
N ASP A 273 6.43 -5.37 7.78
CA ASP A 273 7.73 -5.56 7.13
C ASP A 273 8.92 -4.65 7.41
N ALA A 274 8.61 -3.37 7.53
CA ALA A 274 9.52 -2.33 7.10
C ALA A 274 10.42 -1.89 8.28
N PRO A 275 11.67 -1.46 8.01
CA PRO A 275 12.36 -0.58 8.95
C PRO A 275 11.43 0.61 9.28
N SER A 276 11.46 1.08 10.52
CA SER A 276 10.51 1.97 11.17
C SER A 276 10.36 3.40 10.60
N SER A 277 10.50 3.62 9.29
CA SER A 277 10.48 4.94 8.65
C SER A 277 9.17 5.30 7.93
N GLY A 278 8.10 4.52 8.06
CA GLY A 278 6.78 4.88 7.50
C GLY A 278 6.69 4.96 5.97
N ILE A 279 7.73 4.50 5.26
CA ILE A 279 7.82 4.49 3.80
C ILE A 279 7.49 3.07 3.32
N PRO A 280 6.48 2.89 2.45
CA PRO A 280 6.14 1.58 1.93
C PRO A 280 7.28 0.91 1.16
N VAL A 281 7.37 -0.42 1.20
CA VAL A 281 8.53 -1.18 0.68
C VAL A 281 8.72 -1.02 -0.85
N TRP A 282 7.65 -0.89 -1.65
CA TRP A 282 7.76 -0.61 -3.09
C TRP A 282 8.22 0.82 -3.42
N ASP A 283 8.18 1.72 -2.43
CA ASP A 283 8.75 3.06 -2.54
C ASP A 283 10.18 3.13 -1.95
N VAL A 284 10.74 2.04 -1.40
CA VAL A 284 12.10 2.08 -0.80
C VAL A 284 13.16 2.38 -1.85
N ASP A 285 13.09 1.77 -3.03
CA ASP A 285 14.04 2.08 -4.09
C ASP A 285 13.78 3.47 -4.68
N ALA A 286 12.51 3.89 -4.78
CA ALA A 286 12.14 5.24 -5.20
C ALA A 286 12.63 6.29 -4.19
N TRP A 287 12.61 5.97 -2.91
CA TRP A 287 13.04 6.81 -1.82
C TRP A 287 14.56 6.83 -1.65
N ARG A 288 15.24 5.69 -1.84
CA ARG A 288 16.70 5.63 -1.94
C ARG A 288 17.18 6.44 -3.13
N ARG A 289 16.52 6.31 -4.29
CA ARG A 289 16.78 7.15 -5.48
C ARG A 289 16.58 8.62 -5.18
N TYR A 290 15.48 8.98 -4.53
CA TYR A 290 15.23 10.35 -4.08
C TYR A 290 16.35 10.84 -3.16
N ARG A 291 16.78 10.07 -2.16
CA ARG A 291 17.86 10.46 -1.24
C ARG A 291 19.19 10.63 -1.96
N ALA A 292 19.53 9.70 -2.86
CA ALA A 292 20.73 9.82 -3.68
C ALA A 292 20.66 11.07 -4.55
N LEU A 293 19.54 11.29 -5.25
CA LEU A 293 19.33 12.49 -6.07
C LEU A 293 19.40 13.78 -5.26
N ALA A 294 18.79 13.84 -4.08
CA ALA A 294 18.85 15.00 -3.21
C ALA A 294 20.28 15.28 -2.75
N HIS A 295 21.07 14.24 -2.46
CA HIS A 295 22.49 14.38 -2.17
C HIS A 295 23.28 14.89 -3.38
N ASP A 296 23.08 14.28 -4.56
CA ASP A 296 23.72 14.69 -5.82
C ASP A 296 23.43 16.18 -6.11
N LEU A 297 22.20 16.64 -5.87
CA LEU A 297 21.80 18.03 -6.07
C LEU A 297 22.43 18.94 -5.02
N VAL A 298 22.48 18.57 -3.74
CA VAL A 298 23.17 19.37 -2.71
C VAL A 298 24.65 19.55 -3.06
N ASP A 299 25.33 18.47 -3.46
CA ASP A 299 26.74 18.54 -3.90
C ASP A 299 26.90 19.48 -5.10
N LEU A 300 25.95 19.44 -6.05
CA LEU A 300 25.93 20.34 -7.20
C LEU A 300 25.69 21.81 -6.79
N GLN A 301 24.76 22.06 -5.85
CA GLN A 301 24.49 23.41 -5.32
C GLN A 301 25.73 23.99 -4.63
N GLU A 302 26.43 23.20 -3.82
CA GLU A 302 27.66 23.62 -3.13
C GLU A 302 28.82 23.84 -4.11
N GLY A 303 28.92 23.01 -5.16
CA GLY A 303 30.01 23.08 -6.14
C GLY A 303 29.86 24.16 -7.21
N THR A 304 28.63 24.51 -7.60
CA THR A 304 28.38 25.41 -8.74
C THR A 304 27.60 26.67 -8.39
N GLY A 305 26.92 26.69 -7.23
CA GLY A 305 25.99 27.76 -6.86
C GLY A 305 24.60 27.59 -7.45
N LEU A 306 24.21 26.39 -7.90
CA LEU A 306 22.84 26.12 -8.37
C LEU A 306 21.78 26.51 -7.30
N ARG A 307 20.77 27.26 -7.71
CA ARG A 307 19.65 27.71 -6.87
C ARG A 307 18.33 27.40 -7.55
N ALA A 308 17.25 27.38 -6.76
CA ALA A 308 15.90 27.18 -7.28
C ALA A 308 15.51 28.30 -8.27
N ASP A 309 16.07 29.49 -8.09
CA ASP A 309 15.92 30.67 -8.95
C ASP A 309 16.39 30.39 -10.40
N HIS A 310 17.34 29.46 -10.57
CA HIS A 310 17.88 29.05 -11.87
C HIS A 310 17.03 27.99 -12.59
N VAL A 311 15.93 27.53 -12.01
CA VAL A 311 15.09 26.49 -12.63
C VAL A 311 14.04 27.15 -13.54
N PRO A 312 14.01 26.83 -14.85
CA PRO A 312 12.94 27.26 -15.76
C PRO A 312 11.67 26.42 -15.51
N ALA A 313 10.54 26.80 -16.10
CA ALA A 313 9.30 26.02 -15.96
C ALA A 313 9.14 24.91 -17.02
N TRP A 314 9.99 24.89 -18.06
CA TRP A 314 10.15 23.79 -19.00
C TRP A 314 11.60 23.27 -19.06
N ASP A 315 11.72 21.95 -19.09
CA ASP A 315 12.93 21.21 -19.42
C ASP A 315 13.07 21.06 -20.95
N LEU A 316 13.79 21.99 -21.58
CA LEU A 316 14.11 21.92 -23.02
C LEU A 316 15.29 20.99 -23.27
N ARG A 317 15.11 19.98 -24.15
CA ARG A 317 16.17 19.04 -24.53
C ARG A 317 17.07 19.59 -25.64
N PRO A 318 18.27 19.02 -25.84
CA PRO A 318 19.12 19.37 -26.97
C PRO A 318 18.38 19.28 -28.30
N GLY A 319 18.40 20.39 -29.05
CA GLY A 319 17.68 20.53 -30.34
C GLY A 319 16.29 21.14 -30.22
N GLU A 320 15.71 21.23 -29.03
CA GLU A 320 14.50 22.01 -28.75
C GLU A 320 14.93 23.47 -28.50
N ILE A 321 14.45 24.39 -29.34
CA ILE A 321 14.90 25.79 -29.31
C ILE A 321 13.94 26.68 -28.52
N PHE A 322 12.64 26.43 -28.60
CA PHE A 322 11.62 27.37 -28.13
C PHE A 322 10.63 26.76 -27.12
N ALA A 323 9.99 25.64 -27.46
CA ALA A 323 9.05 24.94 -26.57
C ALA A 323 9.16 23.41 -26.75
N PRO A 324 8.81 22.61 -25.72
CA PRO A 324 8.72 21.16 -25.85
C PRO A 324 7.62 20.75 -26.85
N PRO A 325 7.67 19.51 -27.38
CA PRO A 325 6.56 18.93 -28.13
C PRO A 325 5.25 18.92 -27.33
N GLU A 326 4.11 19.09 -28.00
CA GLU A 326 2.79 19.20 -27.36
C GLU A 326 2.48 18.01 -26.43
N ASP A 327 2.81 16.79 -26.86
CA ASP A 327 2.62 15.55 -26.10
C ASP A 327 3.45 15.49 -24.80
N ASP A 328 4.56 16.24 -24.73
CA ASP A 328 5.52 16.19 -23.63
C ASP A 328 5.36 17.38 -22.64
N LEU A 329 4.57 18.40 -22.98
CA LEU A 329 4.47 19.65 -22.22
C LEU A 329 4.22 19.42 -20.72
N ALA A 330 3.24 18.58 -20.41
CA ALA A 330 2.87 18.28 -19.02
C ALA A 330 4.02 17.57 -18.28
N GLN A 331 4.69 16.61 -18.91
CA GLN A 331 5.82 15.92 -18.30
C GLN A 331 7.00 16.87 -18.04
N ARG A 332 7.30 17.79 -18.96
CA ARG A 332 8.44 18.72 -18.81
C ARG A 332 8.21 19.74 -17.71
N VAL A 333 6.97 20.20 -17.54
CA VAL A 333 6.58 21.01 -16.37
C VAL A 333 6.77 20.20 -15.08
N GLU A 334 6.38 18.92 -15.06
CA GLU A 334 6.55 18.09 -13.86
C GLU A 334 8.01 17.88 -13.47
N VAL A 335 8.89 17.68 -14.44
CA VAL A 335 10.35 17.59 -14.20
C VAL A 335 10.86 18.90 -13.60
N ALA A 336 10.56 20.03 -14.24
CA ALA A 336 10.97 21.36 -13.78
C ALA A 336 10.48 21.68 -12.35
N VAL A 337 9.20 21.46 -12.06
CA VAL A 337 8.62 21.69 -10.73
C VAL A 337 9.27 20.78 -9.69
N THR A 338 9.50 19.50 -10.02
CA THR A 338 10.14 18.56 -9.09
C THR A 338 11.60 18.96 -8.83
N THR A 339 12.34 19.38 -9.85
CA THR A 339 13.71 19.92 -9.70
C THR A 339 13.71 21.14 -8.79
N HIS A 340 12.83 22.11 -9.03
CA HIS A 340 12.69 23.29 -8.18
C HIS A 340 12.39 22.91 -6.72
N MET A 341 11.47 21.97 -6.48
CA MET A 341 11.16 21.48 -5.13
C MET A 341 12.39 20.88 -4.42
N LEU A 342 13.23 20.13 -5.15
CA LEU A 342 14.42 19.48 -4.60
C LEU A 342 15.53 20.49 -4.27
N VAL A 343 15.75 21.46 -5.15
CA VAL A 343 16.79 22.49 -5.02
C VAL A 343 16.40 23.56 -3.98
N ALA A 344 15.10 23.83 -3.79
CA ALA A 344 14.61 24.85 -2.86
C ALA A 344 14.79 24.48 -1.37
N GLY A 345 15.00 23.20 -1.04
CA GLY A 345 15.32 22.79 0.33
C GLY A 345 14.85 21.38 0.69
N PRO A 346 15.19 20.88 1.90
CA PRO A 346 15.09 19.46 2.25
C PRO A 346 13.68 18.97 2.61
N VAL A 347 12.70 19.88 2.72
CA VAL A 347 11.32 19.54 3.11
C VAL A 347 10.46 19.53 1.86
N HIS A 348 9.85 18.38 1.57
CA HIS A 348 8.94 18.24 0.43
C HIS A 348 7.55 17.79 0.88
N ASN A 349 6.59 18.68 0.72
CA ASN A 349 5.19 18.50 1.05
C ASN A 349 4.29 19.31 0.10
N LYS A 350 2.97 19.26 0.31
CA LYS A 350 2.00 19.98 -0.54
C LYS A 350 2.23 21.49 -0.59
N ASP A 351 2.71 22.08 0.50
CA ASP A 351 3.00 23.51 0.55
C ASP A 351 4.23 23.87 -0.31
N THR A 352 5.29 23.06 -0.24
CA THR A 352 6.47 23.24 -1.10
C THR A 352 6.16 23.00 -2.58
N GLU A 353 5.26 22.06 -2.89
CA GLU A 353 4.75 21.86 -4.25
C GLU A 353 4.03 23.11 -4.73
N ARG A 354 3.09 23.63 -3.94
CA ARG A 354 2.35 24.86 -4.24
C ARG A 354 3.27 26.05 -4.47
N ARG A 355 4.25 26.27 -3.58
CA ARG A 355 5.23 27.37 -3.70
C ARG A 355 6.09 27.24 -4.94
N SER A 356 6.55 26.04 -5.27
CA SER A 356 7.37 25.81 -6.47
C SER A 356 6.58 26.07 -7.75
N ARG A 357 5.31 25.66 -7.79
CA ARG A 357 4.42 25.95 -8.93
C ARG A 357 4.16 27.45 -9.12
N ILE A 358 3.93 28.17 -8.01
CA ILE A 358 3.78 29.63 -8.04
C ILE A 358 5.06 30.31 -8.55
N ALA A 359 6.23 29.90 -8.04
CA ALA A 359 7.52 30.47 -8.45
C ALA A 359 7.83 30.26 -9.94
N LEU A 360 7.38 29.12 -10.50
CA LEU A 360 7.53 28.78 -11.92
C LEU A 360 6.39 29.32 -12.80
N GLY A 361 5.34 29.90 -12.22
CA GLY A 361 4.19 30.43 -12.95
C GLY A 361 3.31 29.36 -13.59
N VAL A 362 3.28 28.14 -13.03
CA VAL A 362 2.53 26.99 -13.60
C VAL A 362 1.36 26.59 -12.72
N THR A 363 0.26 26.14 -13.34
CA THR A 363 -0.94 25.65 -12.65
C THR A 363 -1.02 24.12 -12.67
N GLY A 364 -2.01 23.56 -11.99
CA GLY A 364 -2.26 22.12 -11.95
C GLY A 364 -1.40 21.34 -10.96
N SER A 365 -1.45 20.01 -11.06
CA SER A 365 -0.65 19.09 -10.24
C SER A 365 -0.46 17.77 -10.97
N GLY A 366 0.76 17.27 -11.05
CA GLY A 366 1.04 15.99 -11.67
C GLY A 366 1.50 14.92 -10.69
N TRP A 367 1.77 13.74 -11.25
CA TRP A 367 2.00 12.54 -10.47
C TRP A 367 3.34 12.56 -9.73
N THR A 368 4.38 13.11 -10.35
CA THR A 368 5.75 13.15 -9.80
C THR A 368 5.84 14.07 -8.59
N THR A 369 5.31 15.30 -8.69
CA THR A 369 5.33 16.27 -7.58
C THR A 369 4.49 15.77 -6.40
N ARG A 370 3.32 15.18 -6.66
CA ARG A 370 2.48 14.56 -5.63
C ARG A 370 3.23 13.42 -4.93
N ARG A 371 3.86 12.50 -5.67
CA ARG A 371 4.63 11.40 -5.08
C ARG A 371 5.70 11.91 -4.14
N LEU A 372 6.45 12.93 -4.54
CA LEU A 372 7.46 13.56 -3.69
C LEU A 372 6.82 14.22 -2.45
N ALA A 373 5.77 15.01 -2.63
CA ALA A 373 5.04 15.71 -1.56
C ALA A 373 4.38 14.76 -0.53
N TYR A 374 4.07 13.53 -0.92
CA TYR A 374 3.52 12.49 -0.04
C TYR A 374 4.59 11.53 0.51
N GLY A 375 5.88 11.80 0.29
CA GLY A 375 6.97 10.97 0.83
C GLY A 375 7.16 9.62 0.12
N ARG A 376 6.69 9.48 -1.13
CA ARG A 376 6.73 8.23 -1.94
C ARG A 376 7.94 8.11 -2.87
N GLY A 377 8.93 8.99 -2.70
CA GLY A 377 10.16 9.01 -3.50
C GLY A 377 9.94 9.35 -4.98
N ILE A 378 10.94 9.06 -5.81
CA ILE A 378 10.98 9.45 -7.24
C ILE A 378 11.21 8.22 -8.15
N ALA A 379 10.54 8.20 -9.30
CA ALA A 379 10.70 7.17 -10.33
C ALA A 379 12.09 7.27 -11.00
N SER A 380 12.60 6.17 -11.54
CA SER A 380 13.94 6.15 -12.17
C SER A 380 14.06 7.11 -13.36
N THR A 381 13.06 7.15 -14.23
CA THR A 381 13.01 8.05 -15.39
C THR A 381 13.06 9.51 -14.96
N ALA A 382 12.14 9.91 -14.08
CA ALA A 382 12.10 11.27 -13.53
C ALA A 382 13.41 11.65 -12.82
N ALA A 383 14.03 10.74 -12.06
CA ALA A 383 15.30 11.03 -11.39
C ALA A 383 16.44 11.29 -12.40
N ASN A 384 16.45 10.58 -13.53
CA ASN A 384 17.45 10.80 -14.58
C ASN A 384 17.20 12.12 -15.32
N GLU A 385 15.94 12.44 -15.63
CA GLU A 385 15.54 13.70 -16.26
C GLU A 385 15.90 14.90 -15.37
N ILE A 386 15.66 14.81 -14.06
CA ILE A 386 16.04 15.85 -13.09
C ILE A 386 17.56 16.07 -13.07
N ARG A 387 18.36 15.00 -13.08
CA ARG A 387 19.84 15.13 -13.14
C ARG A 387 20.29 15.80 -14.42
N GLN A 388 19.71 15.40 -15.56
CA GLN A 388 20.05 15.97 -16.85
C GLN A 388 19.72 17.46 -16.90
N LEU A 389 18.54 17.86 -16.43
CA LEU A 389 18.16 19.26 -16.32
C LEU A 389 19.14 20.02 -15.41
N ALA A 390 19.40 19.53 -14.21
CA ALA A 390 20.30 20.23 -13.27
C ALA A 390 21.72 20.43 -13.84
N GLN A 391 22.24 19.43 -14.54
CA GLN A 391 23.53 19.51 -15.21
C GLN A 391 23.51 20.50 -16.38
N ALA A 392 22.45 20.47 -17.20
CA ALA A 392 22.28 21.42 -18.30
C ALA A 392 22.20 22.87 -17.80
N LEU A 393 21.56 23.13 -16.65
CA LEU A 393 21.51 24.47 -16.07
C LEU A 393 22.90 24.98 -15.66
N VAL A 394 23.76 24.10 -15.17
CA VAL A 394 25.15 24.44 -14.85
C VAL A 394 25.94 24.75 -16.12
N GLU A 395 25.78 23.93 -17.16
CA GLU A 395 26.44 24.10 -18.45
C GLU A 395 25.98 25.38 -19.18
N ASP A 396 24.70 25.72 -19.04
CA ASP A 396 24.08 26.95 -19.56
C ASP A 396 24.47 28.21 -18.75
N GLY A 397 25.26 28.07 -17.69
CA GLY A 397 25.81 29.20 -16.91
C GLY A 397 24.89 29.74 -15.82
N LEU A 398 23.94 28.94 -15.33
CA LEU A 398 23.07 29.27 -14.18
C LEU A 398 22.29 30.59 -14.34
N VAL A 399 21.57 30.71 -15.45
CA VAL A 399 20.68 31.85 -15.72
C VAL A 399 19.63 32.00 -14.61
N ASP A 400 19.48 33.21 -14.05
CA ASP A 400 18.39 33.52 -13.11
C ASP A 400 17.05 33.72 -13.83
N TYR A 401 16.31 32.62 -13.96
CA TYR A 401 15.00 32.65 -14.59
C TYR A 401 13.93 33.29 -13.70
N ALA A 402 14.10 33.30 -12.38
CA ALA A 402 13.16 33.95 -11.47
C ALA A 402 13.20 35.47 -11.61
N GLU A 403 14.41 36.04 -11.71
CA GLU A 403 14.64 37.45 -12.00
C GLU A 403 14.08 37.84 -13.38
N ARG A 404 14.37 37.05 -14.42
CA ARG A 404 13.78 37.26 -15.76
C ARG A 404 12.25 37.28 -15.72
N ARG A 405 11.60 36.32 -15.05
CA ARG A 405 10.13 36.31 -14.91
C ARG A 405 9.62 37.57 -14.22
N ARG A 406 10.32 38.06 -13.20
CA ARG A 406 9.95 39.27 -12.45
C ARG A 406 9.99 40.51 -13.33
N HIS A 407 11.08 40.73 -14.07
CA HIS A 407 11.24 41.93 -14.90
C HIS A 407 10.42 41.89 -16.19
N LEU A 408 10.31 40.72 -16.82
CA LEU A 408 9.60 40.59 -18.11
C LEU A 408 8.08 40.58 -17.95
N GLY A 409 7.55 40.20 -16.78
CA GLY A 409 6.11 40.27 -16.50
C GLY A 409 5.52 41.68 -16.58
N GLU A 410 6.35 42.73 -16.49
CA GLU A 410 5.93 44.13 -16.46
C GLU A 410 6.64 44.98 -17.54
N ALA A 411 6.97 44.40 -18.70
CA ALA A 411 7.80 45.04 -19.74
C ALA A 411 7.05 45.47 -21.03
N PRO A 412 5.93 46.23 -20.99
CA PRO A 412 5.18 46.60 -22.20
C PRO A 412 5.94 47.56 -23.14
N GLY A 413 6.99 48.23 -22.65
CA GLY A 413 7.90 49.02 -23.46
C GLY A 413 8.78 48.15 -24.36
N LEU A 414 9.37 47.10 -23.78
CA LEU A 414 10.20 46.13 -24.49
C LEU A 414 9.36 45.37 -25.54
N THR A 415 8.16 44.89 -25.17
CA THR A 415 7.27 44.20 -26.11
C THR A 415 6.97 45.05 -27.34
N ARG A 416 6.65 46.34 -27.16
CA ARG A 416 6.41 47.27 -28.30
C ARG A 416 7.65 47.46 -29.15
N HIS A 417 8.83 47.54 -28.54
CA HIS A 417 10.09 47.65 -29.28
C HIS A 417 10.34 46.40 -30.13
N LEU A 418 10.21 45.21 -29.54
CA LEU A 418 10.36 43.93 -30.24
C LEU A 418 9.34 43.77 -31.36
N GLN A 419 8.08 44.16 -31.14
CA GLN A 419 7.05 44.16 -32.19
C GLN A 419 7.47 45.03 -33.38
N GLY A 420 8.07 46.20 -33.12
CA GLY A 420 8.63 47.07 -34.16
C GLY A 420 9.73 46.39 -34.97
N LEU A 421 10.62 45.64 -34.30
CA LEU A 421 11.67 44.85 -34.97
C LEU A 421 11.07 43.75 -35.85
N PHE A 422 10.15 42.94 -35.31
CA PHE A 422 9.45 41.91 -36.07
C PHE A 422 8.73 42.49 -37.31
N GLN A 423 8.03 43.62 -37.14
CA GLN A 423 7.32 44.30 -38.23
C GLN A 423 8.28 44.87 -39.28
N SER A 424 9.48 45.31 -38.88
CA SER A 424 10.50 45.84 -39.81
C SER A 424 11.05 44.78 -40.76
N TRP A 425 11.17 43.54 -40.28
CA TRP A 425 11.64 42.40 -41.08
C TRP A 425 10.54 41.80 -41.95
N ASN A 426 9.28 41.94 -41.55
CA ASN A 426 8.15 41.51 -42.36
C ASN A 426 7.01 42.56 -42.37
N PRO A 427 7.11 43.60 -43.22
CA PRO A 427 6.15 44.70 -43.26
C PRO A 427 4.72 44.29 -43.66
N TYR A 428 4.56 43.14 -44.31
CA TYR A 428 3.29 42.69 -44.89
C TYR A 428 2.55 41.67 -44.03
N ALA A 429 3.21 41.10 -43.02
CA ALA A 429 2.56 40.21 -42.06
C ALA A 429 2.21 40.99 -40.78
N PRO A 430 0.95 40.92 -40.30
CA PRO A 430 0.61 41.49 -39.01
C PRO A 430 1.28 40.68 -37.90
N VAL A 431 1.88 41.37 -36.94
CA VAL A 431 2.52 40.78 -35.75
C VAL A 431 1.69 41.14 -34.51
N PRO A 432 0.81 40.25 -34.02
CA PRO A 432 -0.01 40.54 -32.83
C PRO A 432 0.87 40.79 -31.61
N MET A 433 0.47 41.75 -30.77
CA MET A 433 1.22 42.10 -29.55
C MET A 433 1.31 40.88 -28.63
N GLU A 434 0.21 40.15 -28.47
CA GLU A 434 0.10 38.98 -27.60
C GLU A 434 1.05 37.85 -28.03
N ALA A 435 1.33 37.74 -29.33
CA ALA A 435 2.27 36.76 -29.86
C ALA A 435 3.73 37.15 -29.57
N VAL A 436 4.04 38.46 -29.56
CA VAL A 436 5.36 38.98 -29.15
C VAL A 436 5.55 38.87 -27.65
N GLU A 437 4.51 39.16 -26.84
CA GLU A 437 4.54 38.95 -25.39
C GLU A 437 4.80 37.49 -25.04
N THR A 438 4.08 36.58 -25.71
CA THR A 438 4.27 35.14 -25.56
C THR A 438 5.66 34.71 -26.00
N TRP A 439 6.16 35.23 -27.14
CA TRP A 439 7.51 34.94 -27.63
C TRP A 439 8.58 35.40 -26.64
N LEU A 440 8.49 36.65 -26.17
CA LEU A 440 9.39 37.23 -25.18
C LEU A 440 9.41 36.40 -23.90
N TRP A 441 8.23 36.05 -23.39
CA TRP A 441 8.11 35.23 -22.18
C TRP A 441 8.75 33.87 -22.37
N VAL A 442 8.35 33.11 -23.39
CA VAL A 442 8.83 31.73 -23.62
C VAL A 442 10.33 31.70 -23.91
N ALA A 443 10.82 32.53 -24.84
CA ALA A 443 12.22 32.52 -25.27
C ALA A 443 13.19 32.88 -24.12
N MET A 444 12.76 33.75 -23.20
CA MET A 444 13.64 34.28 -22.17
C MET A 444 13.51 33.56 -20.83
N THR A 445 12.31 33.06 -20.51
CA THR A 445 12.02 32.41 -19.22
C THR A 445 11.95 30.88 -19.31
N ARG A 446 11.87 30.33 -20.53
CA ARG A 446 11.59 28.92 -20.80
C ARG A 446 10.38 28.43 -19.99
N SER A 447 9.32 29.24 -19.94
CA SER A 447 8.10 28.94 -19.20
C SER A 447 6.87 28.90 -20.12
N PRO A 448 5.86 28.06 -19.80
CA PRO A 448 4.58 28.18 -20.47
C PRO A 448 4.02 29.58 -20.23
N PRO A 449 3.32 30.16 -21.22
CA PRO A 449 2.57 31.37 -20.98
C PRO A 449 1.38 31.06 -20.05
N ALA A 450 0.83 32.09 -19.41
CA ALA A 450 -0.35 31.92 -18.55
C ALA A 450 -1.57 31.40 -19.33
N GLU A 451 -2.65 31.03 -18.65
CA GLU A 451 -3.85 30.47 -19.32
C GLU A 451 -4.40 31.43 -20.39
N GLY A 452 -4.57 30.95 -21.63
CA GLY A 452 -5.22 31.67 -22.73
C GLY A 452 -4.30 32.36 -23.75
N PHE A 453 -2.98 32.19 -23.67
CA PHE A 453 -2.03 32.79 -24.62
C PHE A 453 -1.80 31.94 -25.89
N LEU A 454 -1.44 32.60 -26.99
CA LEU A 454 -1.29 32.03 -28.33
C LEU A 454 0.11 31.41 -28.54
N LEU A 455 0.41 30.28 -27.87
CA LEU A 455 1.69 29.58 -28.04
C LEU A 455 1.99 29.27 -29.52
N ASP A 456 0.98 28.88 -30.29
CA ASP A 456 1.11 28.61 -31.73
C ASP A 456 1.54 29.83 -32.53
N SER A 457 1.00 31.01 -32.22
CA SER A 457 1.38 32.26 -32.89
C SER A 457 2.80 32.68 -32.56
N ALA A 458 3.25 32.45 -31.33
CA ALA A 458 4.63 32.73 -30.91
C ALA A 458 5.63 31.74 -31.53
N LEU A 459 5.26 30.45 -31.62
CA LEU A 459 6.02 29.43 -32.33
C LEU A 459 6.16 29.75 -33.82
N GLU A 460 5.09 30.21 -34.45
CA GLU A 460 5.10 30.61 -35.86
C GLU A 460 5.95 31.86 -36.08
N LEU A 461 5.94 32.82 -35.15
CA LEU A 461 6.87 33.94 -35.15
C LEU A 461 8.33 33.47 -35.06
N ASP A 462 8.65 32.59 -34.11
CA ASP A 462 10.02 32.11 -33.92
C ASP A 462 10.54 31.38 -35.17
N ARG A 463 9.72 30.51 -35.79
CA ARG A 463 10.09 29.75 -36.98
C ARG A 463 10.49 30.61 -38.17
N ARG A 464 10.00 31.85 -38.24
CA ARG A 464 10.30 32.80 -39.32
C ARG A 464 11.62 33.53 -39.11
N LEU A 465 12.16 33.51 -37.90
CA LEU A 465 13.41 34.19 -37.58
C LEU A 465 14.61 33.40 -38.12
N ASP A 466 15.53 34.10 -38.74
CA ASP A 466 16.89 33.58 -38.96
C ASP A 466 17.76 33.75 -37.70
N PRO A 467 18.97 33.15 -37.64
CA PRO A 467 19.84 33.27 -36.47
C PRO A 467 20.27 34.71 -36.15
N GLU A 468 20.44 35.57 -37.14
CA GLU A 468 20.86 36.97 -36.93
C GLU A 468 19.71 37.78 -36.31
N GLN A 469 18.50 37.59 -36.79
CA GLN A 469 17.29 38.22 -36.25
C GLN A 469 17.03 37.76 -34.81
N ARG A 470 17.18 36.46 -34.51
CA ARG A 470 17.12 35.97 -33.12
C ARG A 470 18.15 36.67 -32.24
N MET A 471 19.39 36.77 -32.71
CA MET A 471 20.45 37.44 -31.97
C MET A 471 20.10 38.90 -31.66
N VAL A 472 19.56 39.65 -32.63
CA VAL A 472 19.12 41.04 -32.43
C VAL A 472 18.02 41.14 -31.37
N LEU A 473 17.01 40.27 -31.42
CA LEU A 473 15.95 40.27 -30.40
C LEU A 473 16.50 39.92 -29.02
N HIS A 474 17.35 38.89 -28.92
CA HIS A 474 18.00 38.50 -27.67
C HIS A 474 18.86 39.64 -27.10
N GLN A 475 19.60 40.35 -27.95
CA GLN A 475 20.41 41.50 -27.56
C GLN A 475 19.55 42.62 -26.98
N ALA A 476 18.43 42.96 -27.62
CA ALA A 476 17.51 43.98 -27.11
C ALA A 476 16.92 43.61 -25.74
N VAL A 477 16.64 42.31 -25.51
CA VAL A 477 16.19 41.84 -24.19
C VAL A 477 17.31 41.92 -23.15
N VAL A 478 18.53 41.53 -23.50
CA VAL A 478 19.68 41.59 -22.59
C VAL A 478 19.98 43.03 -22.18
N GLU A 479 19.95 43.98 -23.12
CA GLU A 479 20.10 45.41 -22.85
C GLU A 479 19.01 45.91 -21.90
N TYR A 480 17.74 45.56 -22.16
CA TYR A 480 16.66 45.90 -21.24
C TYR A 480 16.85 45.31 -19.84
N LEU A 481 17.25 44.05 -19.74
CA LEU A 481 17.47 43.39 -18.44
C LEU A 481 18.65 44.02 -17.68
N ALA A 482 19.70 44.46 -18.37
CA ALA A 482 20.78 45.19 -17.75
C ALA A 482 20.31 46.55 -17.19
N ASP A 483 19.49 47.29 -17.95
CA ASP A 483 18.97 48.58 -17.53
C ASP A 483 18.04 48.50 -16.31
N VAL A 484 17.23 47.45 -16.20
CA VAL A 484 16.29 47.27 -15.07
C VAL A 484 16.90 46.58 -13.85
N ALA A 485 18.05 45.91 -14.02
CA ALA A 485 18.79 45.25 -12.93
C ALA A 485 19.79 46.19 -12.23
N GLU A 486 20.14 47.34 -12.82
CA GLU A 486 20.90 48.37 -12.09
C GLU A 486 20.06 48.91 -10.92
N PRO A 487 20.57 48.88 -9.68
CA PRO A 487 19.83 49.43 -8.55
C PRO A 487 19.66 50.94 -8.73
N ASP A 488 18.42 51.40 -8.74
CA ASP A 488 18.08 52.82 -8.73
C ASP A 488 18.65 53.46 -7.44
N LEU A 489 19.81 54.12 -7.57
CA LEU A 489 20.55 54.76 -6.48
C LEU A 489 19.72 55.82 -5.73
N LEU A 490 18.54 56.19 -6.25
CA LEU A 490 17.62 57.15 -5.64
C LEU A 490 16.61 56.51 -4.65
N VAL A 491 16.50 55.18 -4.59
CA VAL A 491 15.58 54.50 -3.65
C VAL A 491 16.26 54.18 -2.31
N ALA A 492 17.58 53.99 -2.30
CA ALA A 492 18.35 53.67 -1.09
C ALA A 492 18.36 54.78 -0.02
N GLU A 493 18.07 56.04 -0.38
CA GLU A 493 17.97 57.15 0.59
C GLU A 493 16.59 57.25 1.26
N ARG A 494 15.55 56.52 0.78
CA ARG A 494 14.21 56.56 1.37
C ARG A 494 13.94 55.50 2.44
N GLU A 495 14.67 54.38 2.45
CA GLU A 495 14.45 53.30 3.42
C GLU A 495 15.14 53.52 4.79
N HIS A 496 15.92 54.60 4.94
CA HIS A 496 16.56 54.92 6.24
C HIS A 496 15.66 55.68 7.23
N ASP A 497 14.46 56.13 6.82
CA ASP A 497 13.56 56.91 7.69
C ASP A 497 12.38 56.12 8.29
N ASP A 498 12.11 54.88 7.85
CA ASP A 498 11.00 54.06 8.35
C ASP A 498 11.47 52.85 9.16
N VAL A 499 12.14 53.10 10.29
CA VAL A 499 12.30 52.11 11.36
C VAL A 499 11.32 52.44 12.49
N VAL A 500 10.15 51.78 12.47
CA VAL A 500 9.28 51.65 13.65
C VAL A 500 9.04 50.17 13.95
N VAL A 501 9.81 49.71 14.95
CA VAL A 501 9.57 48.66 15.96
C VAL A 501 8.31 47.80 15.78
N ALA A 502 8.51 46.49 15.61
CA ALA A 502 7.52 45.47 15.96
C ALA A 502 8.16 44.43 16.89
N ASP A 503 7.67 44.44 18.14
CA ASP A 503 8.09 43.61 19.27
C ASP A 503 7.87 42.10 19.07
N VAL A 504 8.92 41.37 19.45
CA VAL A 504 8.94 40.15 20.27
C VAL A 504 7.57 39.53 20.61
N TRP A 505 7.32 38.31 20.12
CA TRP A 505 6.51 37.33 20.84
C TRP A 505 7.23 35.99 20.91
N GLU A 506 7.46 35.58 22.15
CA GLU A 506 8.20 34.41 22.61
C GLU A 506 7.55 33.08 22.23
N VAL A 507 8.42 32.09 22.04
CA VAL A 507 8.14 30.66 21.92
C VAL A 507 7.74 30.10 23.29
N GLY A 508 6.64 29.32 23.35
CA GLY A 508 6.25 28.59 24.56
C GLY A 508 5.42 27.33 24.28
N ALA A 509 5.99 26.20 24.73
CA ALA A 509 5.45 24.85 24.96
C ALA A 509 5.21 23.90 23.76
#